data_AF-R6X7F6-F1
#
_entry.id   AF-R6X7F6-F1
#
_cell.length_a   1.000
_cell.length_b   1.000
_cell.length_c   1.000
_cell.angle_alpha   90.00
_cell.angle_beta   90.00
_cell.angle_gamma   90.00
#
_symmetry.space_group_name_H-M   'P 1'
#
loop_
_entity.id
_entity.type
_entity.pdbx_description
1 polymer ?
#
loop_
_entity_poly.entity_id
_entity_poly.type
_entity_poly.pdbx_seq_one_letter_code
_entity_poly.pdbx_strand_id
1 'polypeptide(L)'
;MATSDFNVSISPSAAMNIITDYILNSSISGEIIDSYSIPCNDGKECCFAVIEKYYHRAGNRLTLSIVISDIAGATHVHAVAGGAGQGAFFKFSWYAEEAFSEAAEKALKNYMI
;
A
#
# COMPACT_ATOMS: atom_id res chain seq x y z
N MET A 1 -4.06 13.32 -0.51
CA MET A 1 -4.17 11.90 -0.85
C MET A 1 -3.12 11.60 -1.88
N ALA A 2 -2.17 10.73 -1.55
CA ALA A 2 -1.05 10.37 -2.40
C ALA A 2 -1.26 8.95 -2.96
N THR A 3 -0.84 8.73 -4.20
CA THR A 3 -1.13 7.52 -4.96
C THR A 3 0.14 6.99 -5.61
N SER A 4 0.32 5.67 -5.53
CA SER A 4 1.34 4.92 -6.28
C SER A 4 0.64 3.93 -7.19
N ASP A 5 1.03 3.93 -8.46
CA ASP A 5 0.36 3.20 -9.53
C ASP A 5 1.43 2.67 -10.49
N PHE A 6 1.63 1.35 -10.50
CA PHE A 6 2.74 0.72 -11.24
C PHE A 6 2.49 -0.77 -11.50
N ASN A 7 3.28 -1.36 -12.38
CA ASN A 7 3.23 -2.79 -12.69
C ASN A 7 4.42 -3.53 -12.08
N VAL A 8 4.22 -4.81 -11.78
CA VAL A 8 5.26 -5.72 -11.29
C VAL A 8 5.23 -7.08 -12.00
N SER A 9 6.34 -7.81 -11.91
CA SER A 9 6.55 -9.10 -12.57
C SER A 9 6.17 -10.33 -11.73
N ILE A 10 5.54 -10.13 -10.57
CA ILE A 10 5.20 -11.20 -9.60
C ILE A 10 3.69 -11.20 -9.35
N SER A 11 3.14 -12.31 -8.85
CA SER A 11 1.69 -12.45 -8.62
C SER A 11 1.16 -11.45 -7.58
N PRO A 12 -0.12 -11.05 -7.67
CA PRO A 12 -0.73 -10.14 -6.69
C PRO A 12 -0.57 -10.55 -5.22
N SER A 13 -0.71 -11.83 -4.91
CA SER A 13 -0.52 -12.39 -3.56
C SER A 13 0.93 -12.26 -3.08
N ALA A 14 1.90 -12.55 -3.94
CA ALA A 14 3.32 -12.38 -3.62
C ALA A 14 3.67 -10.90 -3.41
N ALA A 15 3.14 -10.02 -4.26
CA ALA A 15 3.32 -8.58 -4.13
C ALA A 15 2.72 -8.05 -2.81
N MET A 16 1.51 -8.49 -2.46
CA MET A 16 0.85 -8.09 -1.21
C MET A 16 1.68 -8.51 0.01
N ASN A 17 2.16 -9.76 0.05
CA ASN A 17 2.98 -10.26 1.16
C ASN A 17 4.26 -9.43 1.35
N ILE A 18 4.95 -9.08 0.25
CA ILE A 18 6.17 -8.27 0.31
C ILE A 18 5.86 -6.86 0.83
N ILE A 19 4.76 -6.25 0.38
CA ILE A 19 4.36 -4.92 0.86
C ILE A 19 4.01 -4.96 2.36
N THR A 20 3.22 -5.93 2.80
CA THR A 20 2.83 -6.07 4.21
C THR A 20 4.05 -6.32 5.08
N ASP A 21 4.95 -7.23 4.69
CA ASP A 21 6.18 -7.53 5.43
C ASP A 21 7.09 -6.29 5.51
N TYR A 22 7.21 -5.54 4.43
CA TYR A 22 7.98 -4.30 4.41
C TYR A 22 7.42 -3.28 5.40
N ILE A 23 6.10 -3.06 5.42
CA ILE A 23 5.47 -2.05 6.29
C ILE A 23 5.52 -2.48 7.75
N LEU A 24 5.20 -3.74 8.05
CA LEU A 24 5.18 -4.27 9.42
C LEU A 24 6.59 -4.31 10.03
N ASN A 25 7.61 -4.70 9.27
CA ASN A 25 8.98 -4.72 9.78
C ASN A 25 9.64 -3.34 9.86
N SER A 26 9.16 -2.35 9.10
CA SER A 26 9.67 -0.97 9.11
C SER A 26 8.90 -0.02 10.03
N SER A 27 7.93 -0.53 10.81
CA SER A 27 7.12 0.32 11.69
C SER A 27 6.80 -0.36 13.02
N ILE A 28 6.72 0.46 14.08
CA ILE A 28 6.38 -0.02 15.43
C ILE A 28 4.87 -0.26 15.55
N SER A 29 4.06 0.50 14.80
CA SER A 29 2.60 0.56 14.94
C SER A 29 1.85 0.11 13.68
N GLY A 30 2.55 -0.51 12.72
CA GLY A 30 1.95 -0.97 11.47
C GLY A 30 1.01 -2.12 11.74
N GLU A 31 -0.17 -2.08 11.12
CA GLU A 31 -1.23 -3.04 11.37
C GLU A 31 -2.03 -3.27 10.09
N ILE A 32 -2.29 -4.53 9.75
CA ILE A 32 -3.24 -4.88 8.69
C ILE A 32 -4.63 -4.78 9.31
N ILE A 33 -5.41 -3.79 8.89
CA ILE A 33 -6.78 -3.58 9.36
C ILE A 33 -7.71 -4.63 8.76
N ASP A 34 -7.56 -4.87 7.45
CA ASP A 34 -8.27 -5.91 6.73
C ASP A 34 -7.50 -6.31 5.48
N SER A 35 -7.74 -7.53 5.00
CA SER A 35 -7.22 -8.05 3.75
C SER A 35 -8.21 -9.02 3.12
N TYR A 36 -8.37 -8.94 1.80
CA TYR A 36 -9.29 -9.80 1.06
C TYR A 36 -8.70 -10.18 -0.29
N SER A 37 -8.82 -11.46 -0.65
CA SER A 37 -8.35 -11.98 -1.93
C SER A 37 -9.49 -12.63 -2.70
N ILE A 38 -9.60 -12.29 -3.97
CA ILE A 38 -10.61 -12.76 -4.90
C ILE A 38 -9.91 -13.60 -5.97
N PRO A 39 -10.10 -14.93 -5.99
CA PRO A 39 -9.68 -15.73 -7.13
C PRO A 39 -10.51 -15.35 -8.35
N CYS A 40 -9.86 -15.24 -9.50
CA CYS A 40 -10.46 -14.90 -10.78
C CYS A 40 -10.30 -16.05 -11.77
N ASN A 41 -10.93 -15.93 -12.94
CA ASN A 41 -10.80 -16.94 -14.01
C ASN A 41 -9.34 -17.07 -14.47
N ASP A 42 -9.00 -18.24 -15.02
CA ASP A 42 -7.69 -18.54 -15.61
C ASP A 42 -6.52 -18.41 -14.62
N GLY A 43 -6.76 -18.66 -13.33
CA GLY A 43 -5.74 -18.63 -12.28
C GLY A 43 -5.29 -17.22 -11.88
N LYS A 44 -5.99 -16.19 -12.36
CA LYS A 44 -5.77 -14.80 -11.99
C LYS A 44 -6.27 -14.49 -10.59
N GLU A 45 -5.82 -13.39 -10.02
CA GLU A 45 -6.18 -12.98 -8.67
C GLU A 45 -6.28 -11.45 -8.52
N CYS A 46 -7.10 -11.04 -7.55
CA CYS A 46 -7.20 -9.66 -7.10
C CYS A 46 -7.09 -9.64 -5.57
N CYS A 47 -6.09 -8.94 -5.05
CA CYS A 47 -5.84 -8.77 -3.63
C CYS A 47 -6.15 -7.34 -3.22
N PHE A 48 -6.80 -7.19 -2.08
CA PHE A 48 -7.07 -5.93 -1.42
C PHE A 48 -6.54 -5.97 0.01
N ALA A 49 -5.99 -4.85 0.47
CA ALA A 49 -5.67 -4.68 1.88
C ALA A 49 -5.82 -3.22 2.31
N VAL A 50 -6.15 -3.03 3.59
CA VAL A 50 -6.05 -1.74 4.29
C VAL A 50 -5.03 -1.89 5.40
N ILE A 51 -3.99 -1.08 5.36
CA ILE A 51 -2.92 -1.09 6.36
C ILE A 51 -2.92 0.25 7.07
N GLU A 52 -2.81 0.25 8.39
CA GLU A 52 -2.74 1.47 9.19
C GLU A 52 -1.36 1.61 9.86
N LYS A 53 -0.86 2.85 9.94
CA LYS A 53 0.41 3.18 10.60
C LYS A 53 0.36 4.56 11.23
N TYR A 54 0.96 4.72 12.42
CA TYR A 54 1.14 6.00 13.08
C TYR A 54 2.41 6.71 12.60
N TYR A 55 2.26 7.97 12.19
CA TYR A 55 3.36 8.81 11.73
C TYR A 55 3.72 9.82 12.81
N HIS A 56 4.68 9.47 13.68
CA HIS A 56 5.08 10.29 14.83
C HIS A 56 5.40 11.76 14.48
N ARG A 57 6.08 12.01 13.35
CA ARG A 57 6.41 13.39 12.91
C ARG A 57 5.18 14.20 12.52
N ALA A 58 4.16 13.55 11.97
CA ALA A 58 2.91 14.19 11.58
C ALA A 58 1.84 14.16 12.70
N GLY A 59 2.07 13.36 13.75
CA GLY A 59 1.19 13.24 14.91
C GLY A 59 -0.16 12.55 14.60
N ASN A 60 -0.29 11.86 13.47
CA ASN A 60 -1.55 11.24 13.02
C ASN A 60 -1.39 9.77 12.62
N ARG A 61 -2.52 9.07 12.52
CA ARG A 61 -2.60 7.72 11.94
C ARG A 61 -3.06 7.84 10.50
N LEU A 62 -2.36 7.14 9.60
CA LEU A 62 -2.66 7.09 8.18
C LEU A 62 -3.02 5.66 7.81
N THR A 63 -3.89 5.53 6.81
CA THR A 63 -4.22 4.27 6.16
C THR A 63 -3.62 4.24 4.75
N LEU A 64 -3.23 3.05 4.32
CA LEU A 64 -2.82 2.71 2.97
C LEU A 64 -3.78 1.64 2.46
N SER A 65 -4.62 2.01 1.49
CA SER A 65 -5.49 1.09 0.79
C SER A 65 -4.79 0.62 -0.48
N ILE A 66 -4.71 -0.70 -0.67
CA ILE A 66 -3.97 -1.30 -1.77
C ILE A 66 -4.90 -2.26 -2.52
N VAL A 67 -4.92 -2.14 -3.85
CA VAL A 67 -5.46 -3.16 -4.76
C VAL A 67 -4.31 -3.66 -5.62
N ILE A 68 -4.18 -4.97 -5.75
CA ILE A 68 -3.23 -5.62 -6.66
C ILE A 68 -3.97 -6.63 -7.50
N SER A 69 -3.86 -6.57 -8.84
CA SER A 69 -4.54 -7.52 -9.71
C SER A 69 -3.77 -7.79 -10.99
N ASP A 70 -3.89 -9.01 -11.52
CA ASP A 70 -3.37 -9.41 -12.84
C ASP A 70 -4.50 -9.61 -13.88
N ILE A 71 -5.72 -9.18 -13.54
CA ILE A 71 -6.91 -9.30 -14.39
C ILE A 71 -6.67 -8.66 -15.77
N ALA A 72 -6.01 -7.49 -15.79
CA ALA A 72 -5.71 -6.72 -16.98
C ALA A 72 -4.42 -7.16 -17.73
N GLY A 73 -3.76 -8.24 -17.32
CA GLY A 73 -2.56 -8.78 -17.99
C GLY A 73 -1.34 -8.77 -17.08
N ALA A 74 -0.65 -7.63 -16.98
CA ALA A 74 0.42 -7.46 -16.01
C ALA A 74 -0.14 -7.35 -14.59
N THR A 75 0.64 -7.73 -13.58
CA THR A 75 0.27 -7.50 -12.19
C THR A 75 0.38 -6.01 -11.86
N HIS A 76 -0.76 -5.40 -11.65
CA HIS A 76 -0.92 -3.97 -11.44
C HIS A 76 -1.12 -3.68 -9.95
N VAL A 77 -0.36 -2.75 -9.40
CA VAL A 77 -0.43 -2.29 -8.02
C VAL A 77 -1.00 -0.87 -8.00
N HIS A 78 -2.10 -0.68 -7.28
CA HIS A 78 -2.67 0.62 -7.01
C HIS A 78 -2.76 0.83 -5.49
N ALA A 79 -1.98 1.77 -4.97
CA ALA A 79 -1.91 2.06 -3.55
C ALA A 79 -2.23 3.53 -3.27
N VAL A 80 -3.14 3.78 -2.32
CA VAL A 80 -3.61 5.12 -1.97
C VAL A 80 -3.44 5.32 -0.48
N ALA A 81 -2.66 6.33 -0.12
CA ALA A 81 -2.49 6.75 1.27
C ALA A 81 -3.44 7.89 1.61
N GLY A 82 -4.13 7.77 2.74
CA GLY A 82 -5.03 8.79 3.27
C GLY A 82 -5.08 8.81 4.79
N GLY A 83 -5.51 9.92 5.36
CA GLY A 83 -5.78 10.00 6.79
C GLY A 83 -6.45 11.31 7.19
N ALA A 84 -7.23 11.27 8.27
CA ALA A 84 -7.94 12.44 8.78
C ALA A 84 -6.98 13.35 9.57
N GLY A 85 -6.20 14.17 8.85
CA GLY A 85 -5.42 15.26 9.44
C GLY A 85 -6.27 16.51 9.63
N GLN A 86 -7.20 16.53 10.59
CA GLN A 86 -7.89 17.77 11.00
C GLN A 86 -7.02 18.51 12.03
N GLY A 87 -6.00 19.24 11.58
CA GLY A 87 -5.12 20.02 12.45
C GLY A 87 -4.18 20.96 11.68
N ALA A 88 -3.60 21.94 12.37
CA ALA A 88 -2.82 23.06 11.82
C ALA A 88 -1.50 22.70 11.08
N PHE A 89 -1.27 21.41 10.79
CA PHE A 89 -0.03 20.86 10.26
C PHE A 89 -0.22 20.13 8.90
N PHE A 90 -1.04 20.69 8.01
CA PHE A 90 -1.26 20.17 6.64
C PHE A 90 0.04 19.80 5.90
N LYS A 91 1.10 20.60 6.08
CA LYS A 91 2.45 20.37 5.53
C LYS A 91 3.25 19.23 6.19
N PHE A 92 2.72 18.49 7.14
CA PHE A 92 3.36 17.24 7.59
C PHE A 92 2.52 16.03 7.21
N SER A 93 1.19 16.18 7.19
CA SER A 93 0.28 15.15 6.71
C SER A 93 0.48 14.81 5.22
N TRP A 94 0.67 15.79 4.33
CA TRP A 94 0.93 15.53 2.90
C TRP A 94 2.19 14.66 2.66
N TYR A 95 3.31 14.96 3.31
CA TYR A 95 4.56 14.22 3.17
C TYR A 95 4.46 12.82 3.77
N ALA A 96 3.71 12.67 4.85
CA ALA A 96 3.44 11.36 5.45
C ALA A 96 2.55 10.50 4.54
N GLU A 97 1.54 11.09 3.89
CA GLU A 97 0.74 10.41 2.87
C GLU A 97 1.61 9.96 1.70
N GLU A 98 2.42 10.86 1.13
CA GLU A 98 3.34 10.56 0.02
C GLU A 98 4.32 9.44 0.38
N ALA A 99 4.97 9.56 1.54
CA ALA A 99 5.88 8.53 2.03
C ALA A 99 5.18 7.17 2.25
N PHE A 100 3.89 7.17 2.62
CA PHE A 100 3.15 5.92 2.83
C PHE A 100 2.74 5.28 1.50
N SER A 101 2.27 6.07 0.52
CA SER A 101 1.97 5.54 -0.81
C SER A 101 3.23 4.98 -1.48
N GLU A 102 4.38 5.65 -1.34
CA GLU A 102 5.66 5.17 -1.87
C GLU A 102 6.17 3.90 -1.18
N ALA A 103 5.63 3.51 -0.02
CA ALA A 103 6.07 2.30 0.68
C ALA A 103 5.84 1.05 -0.17
N ALA A 104 4.74 0.99 -0.94
CA ALA A 104 4.46 -0.10 -1.85
C ALA A 104 5.50 -0.19 -2.98
N GLU A 105 5.85 0.96 -3.58
CA GLU A 105 6.86 1.04 -4.64
C GLU A 105 8.25 0.64 -4.11
N LYS A 106 8.63 1.15 -2.93
CA LYS A 106 9.90 0.82 -2.28
C LYS A 106 10.02 -0.67 -1.95
N ALA A 107 8.93 -1.28 -1.48
CA ALA A 107 8.89 -2.71 -1.18
C ALA A 107 9.07 -3.56 -2.46
N LEU A 108 8.54 -3.09 -3.58
CA LEU A 108 8.49 -3.85 -4.84
C LEU A 108 9.50 -3.41 -5.90
N LYS A 109 10.42 -2.51 -5.59
CA LYS A 109 11.37 -1.91 -6.53
C LYS A 109 12.10 -2.91 -7.45
N ASN A 110 12.43 -4.10 -6.94
CA ASN A 110 13.16 -5.13 -7.70
C ASN A 110 12.26 -5.95 -8.65
N TYR A 111 10.96 -5.73 -8.62
CA TYR A 111 9.96 -6.44 -9.42
C TYR A 111 9.22 -5.52 -10.40
N MET A 112 9.47 -4.22 -10.37
CA MET A 112 8.79 -3.24 -11.23
C MET A 112 9.13 -3.44 -12.71
N ILE A 113 8.14 -3.19 -13.59
CA ILE A 113 8.24 -3.30 -15.05
C ILE A 113 7.62 -2.12 -15.79
#